data_AF-A0A838S784-F1
#
_entry.id   AF-A0A838S784-F1
#
_cell.length_a   1.000
_cell.length_b   1.000
_cell.length_c   1.000
_cell.angle_alpha   90.00
_cell.angle_beta   90.00
_cell.angle_gamma   90.00
#
_symmetry.space_group_name_H-M   'P 1'
#
loop_
_entity.id
_entity.type
_entity.pdbx_description
1 polymer ?
#
loop_
_entity_poly.entity_id
_entity_poly.type
_entity_poly.pdbx_seq_one_letter_code
_entity_poly.pdbx_strand_id
1 'polypeptide(L)'
;MTTSPPARFRLGGDVDMPPVVERLLLGVVQDGFVLYCCGGRAEPSALVASYEWEQYVDLVVIRGVDRVTAGRVPKGAGVDVFAPEVVVWAYQGHAEWALRALLDLVHPRHPDAPTVAHPAPRSLHVPRSEQRPLTIRLPLPGRAGMRATRLAAAMTAAGLGGRCWR
;
A
#
# COMPACT_ATOMS: atom_id res chain seq x y z
N MET A 1 -4.48 -22.16 -26.05
CA MET A 1 -4.10 -20.94 -25.28
C MET A 1 -4.69 -21.10 -23.89
N THR A 2 -3.89 -21.52 -22.92
CA THR A 2 -4.36 -21.82 -21.57
C THR A 2 -4.08 -20.61 -20.69
N THR A 3 -5.13 -19.85 -20.36
CA THR A 3 -5.07 -18.74 -19.43
C THR A 3 -4.89 -19.32 -18.02
N SER A 4 -3.67 -19.24 -17.48
CA SER A 4 -3.43 -19.55 -16.07
C SER A 4 -4.30 -18.65 -15.20
N PRO A 5 -5.01 -19.19 -14.19
CA PRO A 5 -5.73 -18.38 -13.23
C PRO A 5 -4.73 -17.53 -12.43
N PRO A 6 -5.14 -16.34 -11.94
CA PRO A 6 -4.27 -15.54 -11.08
C PRO A 6 -3.94 -16.36 -9.82
N ALA A 7 -2.66 -16.37 -9.45
CA ALA A 7 -2.19 -17.05 -8.25
C ALA A 7 -2.98 -16.54 -7.03
N ARG A 8 -3.81 -17.40 -6.45
CA ARG A 8 -4.51 -17.11 -5.19
C ARG A 8 -3.46 -16.89 -4.11
N PHE A 9 -3.44 -15.69 -3.54
CA PHE A 9 -2.60 -15.39 -2.38
C PHE A 9 -3.18 -16.10 -1.16
N ARG A 10 -2.44 -17.09 -0.64
CA ARG A 10 -2.76 -17.77 0.62
C ARG A 10 -1.81 -17.27 1.70
N LEU A 11 -2.25 -16.35 2.53
CA LEU A 11 -1.55 -16.02 3.78
C LEU A 11 -2.00 -17.06 4.81
N GLY A 12 -1.06 -17.71 5.49
CA GLY A 12 -1.23 -18.90 6.33
C GLY A 12 -2.62 -19.13 6.93
N GLY A 13 -3.16 -20.33 6.72
CA GLY A 13 -4.50 -20.77 7.13
C GLY A 13 -5.50 -20.75 5.97
N ASP A 14 -6.35 -21.77 5.92
CA ASP A 14 -7.32 -22.11 4.86
C ASP A 14 -8.50 -21.12 4.74
N VAL A 15 -8.22 -19.81 4.82
CA VAL A 15 -9.21 -18.74 4.68
C VAL A 15 -9.04 -18.15 3.30
N ASP A 16 -9.90 -18.54 2.36
CA ASP A 16 -10.04 -17.85 1.08
C ASP A 16 -10.24 -16.35 1.39
N MET A 17 -9.37 -15.51 0.81
CA MET A 17 -9.39 -14.08 1.05
C MET A 17 -10.74 -13.50 0.62
N PRO A 18 -11.43 -12.70 1.45
CA PRO A 18 -12.73 -12.16 1.09
C PRO A 18 -12.66 -11.42 -0.27
N PRO A 19 -13.63 -11.61 -1.19
CA PRO A 19 -13.58 -11.03 -2.54
C PRO A 19 -13.39 -9.50 -2.55
N VAL A 20 -13.90 -8.82 -1.51
CA VAL A 20 -13.70 -7.38 -1.31
C VAL A 20 -12.22 -7.03 -1.09
N VAL A 21 -11.50 -7.83 -0.30
CA VAL A 21 -10.07 -7.64 -0.03
C VAL A 21 -9.26 -7.92 -1.30
N GLU A 22 -9.60 -8.97 -2.04
CA GLU A 22 -8.96 -9.28 -3.33
C GLU A 22 -9.09 -8.11 -4.31
N ARG A 23 -10.30 -7.55 -4.45
CA ARG A 23 -10.53 -6.37 -5.31
C ARG A 23 -9.71 -5.15 -4.86
N LEU A 24 -9.58 -4.92 -3.56
CA LEU A 24 -8.79 -3.81 -3.03
C LEU A 24 -7.29 -4.01 -3.30
N LEU A 25 -6.78 -5.24 -3.17
CA LEU A 25 -5.40 -5.56 -3.55
C LEU A 25 -5.15 -5.36 -5.05
N LEU A 26 -6.12 -5.73 -5.90
CA LEU A 26 -6.06 -5.41 -7.33
C LEU A 26 -6.01 -3.89 -7.56
N GLY A 27 -6.73 -3.11 -6.76
CA GLY A 27 -6.64 -1.64 -6.76
C GLY A 27 -5.21 -1.14 -6.44
N VAL A 28 -4.56 -1.71 -5.43
CA VAL A 28 -3.15 -1.40 -5.10
C VAL A 28 -2.22 -1.72 -6.26
N VAL A 29 -2.43 -2.86 -6.94
CA VAL A 29 -1.65 -3.24 -8.13
C VAL A 29 -1.92 -2.30 -9.32
N GLN A 30 -3.17 -1.86 -9.49
CA GLN A 30 -3.56 -0.94 -10.55
C GLN A 30 -3.00 0.47 -10.33
N ASP A 31 -2.90 0.89 -9.07
CA ASP A 31 -2.28 2.16 -8.67
C ASP A 31 -0.76 2.17 -8.86
N GLY A 32 -0.14 1.02 -9.15
CA GLY A 32 1.26 0.93 -9.54
C GLY A 32 2.24 0.70 -8.39
N PHE A 33 1.79 0.12 -7.28
CA PHE A 33 2.66 -0.24 -6.18
C PHE A 33 3.67 -1.34 -6.58
N VAL A 34 4.88 -1.26 -6.01
CA VAL A 34 5.84 -2.37 -5.97
C VAL A 34 5.40 -3.34 -4.88
N LEU A 35 5.42 -4.65 -5.17
CA LEU A 35 5.08 -5.68 -4.19
C LEU A 35 6.31 -6.48 -3.76
N TYR A 36 6.40 -6.75 -2.48
CA TYR A 36 7.41 -7.59 -1.85
C TYR A 36 6.70 -8.75 -1.15
N CYS A 37 6.85 -9.95 -1.68
CA CYS A 37 6.37 -11.18 -1.05
C CYS A 37 7.48 -11.73 -0.17
N CYS A 38 7.26 -11.73 1.15
CA CYS A 38 8.19 -12.25 2.16
C CYS A 38 7.79 -13.68 2.52
N GLY A 39 8.78 -14.54 2.73
CA GLY A 39 8.55 -15.94 3.11
C GLY A 39 8.24 -16.85 1.92
N GLY A 40 7.79 -18.07 2.22
CA GLY A 40 7.58 -19.11 1.21
C GLY A 40 6.53 -18.70 0.16
N ARG A 41 6.73 -19.06 -1.11
CA ARG A 41 5.80 -18.66 -2.18
C ARG A 41 4.38 -19.23 -2.01
N ALA A 42 4.27 -20.41 -1.40
CA ALA A 42 2.99 -21.07 -1.11
C ALA A 42 2.33 -20.56 0.19
N GLU A 43 3.12 -19.97 1.09
CA GLU A 43 2.70 -19.48 2.39
C GLU A 43 3.57 -18.27 2.78
N PRO A 44 3.30 -17.09 2.19
CA PRO A 44 4.01 -15.86 2.54
C PRO A 44 3.81 -15.51 4.02
N SER A 45 4.90 -15.09 4.67
CA SER A 45 4.90 -14.55 6.04
C SER A 45 4.35 -13.13 6.09
N ALA A 46 4.56 -12.37 5.02
CA ALA A 46 4.02 -11.04 4.83
C ALA A 46 3.99 -10.67 3.34
N LEU A 47 3.00 -9.86 2.96
CA LEU A 47 3.01 -9.09 1.72
C LEU A 47 3.21 -7.62 2.07
N VAL A 48 4.25 -7.01 1.51
CA VAL A 48 4.47 -5.56 1.61
C VAL A 48 4.22 -4.94 0.24
N ALA A 49 3.51 -3.82 0.20
CA ALA A 49 3.39 -3.01 -1.01
C ALA A 49 3.92 -1.61 -0.72
N SER A 50 4.65 -1.00 -1.66
CA SER A 50 5.10 0.38 -1.55
C SER A 50 4.85 1.19 -2.83
N TYR A 51 4.58 2.47 -2.67
CA TYR A 51 4.48 3.45 -3.74
C TYR A 51 5.30 4.67 -3.37
N GLU A 52 6.29 4.98 -4.20
CA GLU A 52 7.18 6.10 -3.97
C GLU A 52 6.61 7.40 -4.53
N TRP A 53 6.52 8.38 -3.66
CA TRP A 53 6.36 9.79 -4.01
C TRP A 53 7.72 10.49 -4.00
N GLU A 54 7.72 11.78 -4.35
CA GLU A 54 8.92 12.62 -4.28
C GLU A 54 9.44 12.75 -2.84
N GLN A 55 8.56 13.02 -1.88
CA GLN A 55 8.90 13.30 -0.46
C GLN A 55 8.36 12.24 0.51
N TYR A 56 7.65 11.22 0.02
CA TYR A 56 7.01 10.21 0.86
C TYR A 56 7.06 8.82 0.22
N VAL A 57 6.79 7.80 1.02
CA VAL A 57 6.50 6.44 0.57
C VAL A 57 5.17 6.02 1.20
N ASP A 58 4.18 5.72 0.38
CA ASP A 58 2.97 5.03 0.84
C ASP A 58 3.29 3.54 0.90
N LEU A 59 2.93 2.87 1.98
CA LEU A 59 3.17 1.44 2.10
C LEU A 59 2.08 0.72 2.88
N VAL A 60 1.98 -0.58 2.69
CA VAL A 60 1.13 -1.46 3.49
C VAL A 60 1.84 -2.79 3.73
N VAL A 61 1.73 -3.27 4.97
CA VAL A 61 2.21 -4.59 5.42
C VAL A 61 0.99 -5.43 5.76
N ILE A 62 0.89 -6.60 5.13
CA ILE A 62 -0.23 -7.53 5.26
C ILE A 62 0.34 -8.85 5.76
N ARG A 63 -0.07 -9.28 6.96
CA ARG A 63 0.33 -10.54 7.60
C ARG A 63 -0.83 -11.53 7.75
N GLY A 64 -2.01 -11.12 7.31
CA GLY A 64 -3.28 -11.84 7.42
C GLY A 64 -4.43 -10.85 7.26
N VAL A 65 -5.66 -11.36 7.12
CA VAL A 65 -6.86 -10.54 6.88
C VAL A 65 -7.11 -9.54 8.02
N ASP A 66 -6.84 -9.93 9.27
CA ASP A 66 -7.00 -9.05 10.44
C ASP A 66 -5.72 -8.29 10.85
N ARG A 67 -4.61 -8.53 10.14
CA ARG A 67 -3.28 -8.04 10.52
C ARG A 67 -2.68 -7.23 9.37
N VAL A 68 -3.31 -6.09 9.11
CA VAL A 68 -2.86 -5.15 8.09
C VAL A 68 -2.49 -3.83 8.73
N THR A 69 -1.38 -3.24 8.27
CA THR A 69 -1.01 -1.88 8.63
C THR A 69 -0.57 -1.13 7.40
N ALA A 70 -1.25 -0.03 7.11
CA ALA A 70 -0.89 0.91 6.06
C ALA A 70 -0.24 2.16 6.68
N GLY A 71 0.59 2.84 5.92
CA GLY A 71 1.22 4.07 6.37
C GLY A 71 1.77 4.94 5.24
N ARG A 72 1.98 6.21 5.54
CA ARG A 72 2.77 7.15 4.73
C ARG A 72 4.00 7.55 5.52
N VAL A 73 5.16 7.28 4.95
CA VAL A 73 6.47 7.49 5.55
C VAL A 73 7.17 8.67 4.87
N PRO A 74 7.71 9.65 5.59
CA PRO A 74 8.59 10.68 5.00
C PRO A 74 9.80 10.04 4.32
N LYS A 75 10.12 10.48 3.11
CA LYS A 75 11.27 9.99 2.35
C LYS A 75 12.55 10.66 2.87
N GLY A 76 13.20 10.04 3.85
CA GLY A 76 14.54 10.40 4.31
C GLY A 76 15.65 9.81 3.43
N ALA A 77 16.91 9.98 3.86
CA ALA A 77 18.06 9.32 3.23
C ALA A 77 18.01 7.80 3.50
N GLY A 78 17.42 7.04 2.58
CA GLY A 78 17.38 5.57 2.64
C GLY A 78 16.25 5.01 3.52
N VAL A 79 14.99 5.25 3.14
CA VAL A 79 13.83 4.62 3.80
C VAL A 79 13.89 3.10 3.68
N ASP A 80 13.94 2.40 4.82
CA ASP A 80 13.70 0.96 4.88
C ASP A 80 12.18 0.71 4.91
N VAL A 81 11.63 0.30 3.75
CA VAL A 81 10.19 0.00 3.61
C VAL A 81 9.72 -1.17 4.48
N PHE A 82 10.65 -1.99 5.00
CA PHE A 82 10.33 -3.09 5.91
C PHE A 82 10.49 -2.70 7.38
N ALA A 83 11.10 -1.56 7.69
CA ALA A 83 11.35 -1.12 9.06
C ALA A 83 11.29 0.41 9.18
N PRO A 84 10.17 1.06 8.78
CA PRO A 84 10.05 2.50 8.93
C PRO A 84 10.04 2.87 10.42
N GLU A 85 10.80 3.89 10.81
CA GLU A 85 10.83 4.38 12.19
C GLU A 85 9.77 5.45 12.45
N VAL A 86 9.40 6.21 11.41
CA VAL A 86 8.52 7.37 11.48
C VAL A 86 7.49 7.31 10.36
N VAL A 87 6.26 7.71 10.67
CA VAL A 87 5.15 7.89 9.72
C VAL A 87 4.52 9.26 9.91
N VAL A 88 3.86 9.80 8.88
CA VAL A 88 2.95 10.96 9.01
C VAL A 88 1.49 10.55 9.04
N TRP A 89 1.21 9.30 8.65
CA TRP A 89 -0.11 8.70 8.66
C TRP A 89 0.03 7.19 8.80
N ALA A 90 -0.85 6.57 9.58
CA ALA A 90 -0.96 5.13 9.66
C ALA A 90 -2.39 4.67 9.92
N TYR A 91 -2.70 3.48 9.45
CA TYR A 91 -3.94 2.77 9.74
C TYR A 91 -3.62 1.31 10.07
N GLN A 92 -4.10 0.79 11.21
CA GLN A 92 -3.93 -0.61 11.62
C GLN A 92 -5.30 -1.27 11.78
N GLY A 93 -5.46 -2.49 11.24
CA GLY A 93 -6.65 -3.30 11.45
C GLY A 93 -6.93 -4.29 10.32
N HIS A 94 -8.23 -4.54 10.09
CA HIS A 94 -8.71 -5.45 9.06
C HIS A 94 -8.37 -4.96 7.64
N ALA A 95 -8.05 -5.91 6.75
CA ALA A 95 -7.52 -5.67 5.41
C ALA A 95 -8.43 -4.79 4.56
N GLU A 96 -9.75 -5.00 4.62
CA GLU A 96 -10.70 -4.20 3.85
C GLU A 96 -10.58 -2.70 4.18
N TRP A 97 -10.54 -2.35 5.46
CA TRP A 97 -10.51 -0.95 5.88
C TRP A 97 -9.13 -0.34 5.68
N ALA A 98 -8.07 -1.09 5.98
CA ALA A 98 -6.70 -0.60 5.80
C ALA A 98 -6.38 -0.33 4.33
N LEU A 99 -6.80 -1.22 3.42
CA LEU A 99 -6.57 -1.04 1.98
C LEU A 99 -7.43 0.08 1.42
N ARG A 100 -8.70 0.23 1.84
CA ARG A 100 -9.50 1.41 1.48
C ARG A 100 -8.83 2.70 1.92
N ALA A 101 -8.47 2.78 3.21
CA ALA A 101 -7.83 3.96 3.77
C ALA A 101 -6.53 4.34 3.02
N LEU A 102 -5.74 3.35 2.60
CA LEU A 102 -4.57 3.58 1.75
C LEU A 102 -4.95 4.08 0.34
N LEU A 103 -5.91 3.44 -0.31
CA LEU A 103 -6.30 3.78 -1.69
C LEU A 103 -6.94 5.17 -1.79
N ASP A 104 -7.68 5.55 -0.75
CA ASP A 104 -8.34 6.84 -0.58
C ASP A 104 -7.42 7.92 0.01
N LEU A 105 -6.20 7.54 0.46
CA LEU A 105 -5.23 8.49 0.98
C LEU A 105 -4.88 9.53 -0.09
N VAL A 106 -5.15 10.79 0.25
CA VAL A 106 -4.99 11.93 -0.66
C VAL A 106 -3.54 12.08 -1.15
N HIS A 107 -3.39 12.76 -2.28
CA HIS A 107 -2.08 13.13 -2.82
C HIS A 107 -1.22 13.84 -1.77
N PRO A 108 0.10 13.60 -1.67
CA PRO A 108 0.93 14.25 -0.65
C PRO A 108 1.00 15.78 -0.72
N ARG A 109 0.70 16.38 -1.88
CA ARG A 109 0.60 17.84 -2.07
C ARG A 109 -0.82 18.39 -1.84
N HIS A 110 -1.78 17.56 -1.43
CA HIS A 110 -3.12 18.02 -1.08
C HIS A 110 -3.06 18.89 0.20
N PRO A 111 -3.86 19.97 0.33
CA PRO A 111 -3.90 20.78 1.55
C PRO A 111 -4.16 19.98 2.82
N ASP A 112 -5.10 19.03 2.74
CA ASP A 112 -5.44 18.11 3.85
C ASP A 112 -4.53 16.87 3.94
N ALA A 113 -3.39 16.84 3.23
CA ALA A 113 -2.47 15.72 3.35
C ALA A 113 -1.87 15.67 4.77
N PRO A 114 -1.79 14.49 5.38
CA PRO A 114 -1.18 14.35 6.70
C PRO A 114 0.33 14.62 6.62
N THR A 115 0.83 15.48 7.51
CA THR A 115 2.23 15.95 7.54
C THR A 115 2.91 15.80 8.89
N VAL A 116 2.15 15.52 9.97
CA VAL A 116 2.69 15.46 11.32
C VAL A 116 3.34 14.10 11.58
N ALA A 117 4.67 14.12 11.70
CA ALA A 117 5.48 12.93 11.95
C ALA A 117 5.24 12.37 13.36
N HIS A 118 5.17 11.05 13.47
CA HIS A 118 5.05 10.31 14.72
C HIS A 118 5.69 8.92 14.58
N PRO A 119 6.01 8.23 15.70
CA PRO A 119 6.61 6.90 15.66
C PRO A 119 5.76 5.91 14.87
N ALA A 120 6.41 5.13 14.00
CA ALA A 120 5.75 4.11 13.21
C ALA A 120 5.18 2.98 14.09
N PRO A 121 3.96 2.48 13.80
CA PRO A 121 3.46 1.28 14.45
C PRO A 121 4.40 0.10 14.22
N ARG A 122 4.71 -0.65 15.29
CA ARG A 122 5.59 -1.84 15.20
C ARG A 122 5.11 -2.89 14.20
N SER A 123 3.81 -2.93 13.88
CA SER A 123 3.23 -3.84 12.89
C SER A 123 3.65 -3.53 11.44
N LEU A 124 4.22 -2.35 11.17
CA LEU A 124 4.89 -2.06 9.88
C LEU A 124 6.26 -2.71 9.78
N HIS A 125 6.84 -3.18 10.89
CA HIS A 125 8.13 -3.84 10.86
C HIS A 125 8.00 -5.29 10.40
N VAL A 126 8.78 -5.65 9.38
CA VAL A 126 9.00 -7.02 8.92
C VAL A 126 10.44 -7.42 9.23
N PRO A 127 10.69 -8.23 10.28
CA PRO A 127 12.02 -8.69 10.65
C PRO A 127 12.75 -9.37 9.49
N ARG A 128 14.07 -9.20 9.41
CA ARG A 128 14.92 -9.76 8.35
C ARG A 128 14.78 -11.28 8.20
N SER A 129 14.55 -12.00 9.30
CA SER A 129 14.30 -13.45 9.31
C SER A 129 13.02 -13.84 8.58
N GLU A 130 11.99 -12.98 8.60
CA GLU A 130 10.70 -13.22 7.95
C GLU A 130 10.68 -12.75 6.50
N GLN A 131 11.58 -11.85 6.12
CA GLN A 131 11.68 -11.32 4.75
C GLN A 131 12.11 -12.38 3.73
N ARG A 132 12.73 -13.49 4.16
CA ARG A 132 13.37 -14.46 3.27
C ARG A 132 12.56 -15.77 3.16
N PRO A 133 12.43 -16.35 1.96
CA PRO A 133 12.83 -15.79 0.66
C PRO A 133 12.03 -14.54 0.29
N LEU A 134 12.67 -13.62 -0.43
CA LEU A 134 12.06 -12.34 -0.85
C LEU A 134 11.83 -12.36 -2.36
N THR A 135 10.58 -12.21 -2.79
CA THR A 135 10.25 -11.99 -4.20
C THR A 135 9.75 -10.57 -4.40
N ILE A 136 10.35 -9.84 -5.34
CA ILE A 136 9.95 -8.47 -5.70
C ILE A 136 9.18 -8.52 -7.01
N ARG A 137 8.03 -7.84 -7.06
CA ARG A 137 7.24 -7.63 -8.28
C ARG A 137 7.11 -6.14 -8.52
N LEU A 138 7.72 -5.68 -9.61
CA LEU A 138 7.59 -4.30 -10.06
C LEU A 138 6.20 -4.08 -10.68
N PRO A 139 5.67 -2.84 -10.63
CA PRO A 139 4.47 -2.50 -11.38
C PRO A 139 4.67 -2.77 -12.87
N LEU A 140 3.58 -3.14 -13.55
CA LEU A 140 3.61 -3.29 -15.00
C LEU A 140 3.99 -1.96 -15.67
N PRO A 141 4.63 -1.99 -16.86
CA PRO A 141 4.91 -0.79 -17.63
C PRO A 141 3.66 0.09 -17.77
N GLY A 142 3.83 1.40 -17.57
CA GLY A 142 2.73 2.37 -17.60
C GLY A 142 1.91 2.47 -16.31
N ARG A 143 2.07 1.57 -15.33
CA ARG A 143 1.32 1.64 -14.06
C ARG A 143 1.96 2.47 -12.96
N ALA A 144 3.28 2.62 -12.95
CA ALA A 144 4.01 3.31 -11.86
C ALA A 144 3.51 4.75 -11.58
N GLY A 145 2.96 5.45 -12.59
CA GLY A 145 2.41 6.80 -12.43
C GLY A 145 0.89 6.86 -12.23
N MET A 146 0.17 5.74 -12.25
CA MET A 146 -1.30 5.75 -12.32
C MET A 146 -1.93 6.38 -11.08
N ARG A 147 -1.42 6.04 -9.88
CA ARG A 147 -1.88 6.67 -8.64
C ARG A 147 -1.64 8.18 -8.62
N ALA A 148 -0.45 8.63 -9.01
CA ALA A 148 -0.14 10.06 -9.10
C ALA A 148 -1.09 10.80 -10.06
N THR A 149 -1.30 10.26 -11.27
CA THR A 149 -2.22 10.83 -12.25
C THR A 149 -3.66 10.89 -11.72
N ARG A 150 -4.16 9.79 -11.15
CA ARG A 150 -5.51 9.69 -10.60
C ARG A 150 -5.74 10.70 -9.48
N LEU A 151 -4.82 10.79 -8.52
CA LEU A 151 -4.95 11.69 -7.38
C LEU A 151 -4.75 13.17 -7.78
N ALA A 152 -3.88 13.47 -8.76
CA ALA A 152 -3.74 14.82 -9.29
C ALA A 152 -5.02 15.29 -10.04
N ALA A 153 -5.66 14.40 -10.80
CA ALA A 153 -6.94 14.68 -11.43
C ALA A 153 -8.04 14.96 -10.38
N ALA A 154 -8.10 14.17 -9.30
CA ALA A 154 -9.03 14.39 -8.20
C ALA A 154 -8.83 15.73 -7.49
N MET A 155 -7.57 16.13 -7.23
CA MET A 155 -7.24 17.46 -6.69
C MET A 155 -7.76 18.59 -7.59
N THR A 156 -7.57 18.44 -8.90
CA THR A 156 -8.02 19.43 -9.88
C THR A 156 -9.54 19.54 -9.89
N ALA A 157 -10.25 18.41 -9.91
CA ALA A 157 -11.72 18.38 -9.88
C ALA A 157 -12.28 19.02 -8.60
N ALA A 158 -11.69 18.75 -7.43
CA ALA A 158 -12.08 19.35 -6.16
C ALA A 158 -11.86 20.88 -6.16
N GLY A 159 -10.76 21.37 -6.76
CA GLY A 159 -10.50 22.80 -6.90
C GLY A 159 -11.41 23.53 -7.91
N LEU A 160 -11.99 22.81 -8.87
CA LEU A 160 -12.99 23.35 -9.80
C LEU A 160 -14.39 23.45 -9.16
N GLY A 161 -14.74 22.53 -8.24
CA GLY A 161 -16.02 22.53 -7.52
C GLY A 161 -16.15 23.61 -6.43
N GLY A 162 -15.04 24.16 -5.94
CA GLY A 162 -15.01 25.21 -4.91
C GLY A 162 -15.33 26.63 -5.38
N ARG A 163 -15.69 26.84 -6.66
CA ARG A 163 -15.96 28.17 -7.24
C ARG A 163 -17.43 28.49 -7.52
N CYS A 164 -18.37 27.72 -6.96
CA CYS A 164 -19.81 27.97 -7.07
C CYS A 164 -20.47 28.20 -5.71
N TRP A 165 -20.03 29.21 -4.96
CA TRP A 165 -20.85 29.84 -3.92
C TRP A 165 -20.59 31.35 -3.93
N ARG A 166 -21.48 32.09 -4.58
CA ARG A 166 -21.74 33.51 -4.30
C ARG A 166 -23.19 33.81 -4.65
#